data_AF-A0A8X6XUB7-F1
#
_entry.id   AF-A0A8X6XUB7-F1
#
_cell.length_a   1.000
_cell.length_b   1.000
_cell.length_c   1.000
_cell.angle_alpha   90.00
_cell.angle_beta   90.00
_cell.angle_gamma   90.00
#
_symmetry.space_group_name_H-M   'P 1'
#
loop_
_entity.id
_entity.type
_entity.pdbx_description
1 polymer ?
#
loop_
_entity_poly.entity_id
_entity_poly.type
_entity_poly.pdbx_seq_one_letter_code
_entity_poly.pdbx_strand_id
1 'polypeptide(L)'
;MLYVDYLRYAPCLKNVSTDEKKCANQYKKLANNHGANPDDPNADDVNYGLKLHCCAFTDFVDCQHEYILRDCGHHAHQFFQSQVDRMSGSLLNEHCALFTHGSNACTFNPNVAASLFSSEYYMFRSLVVFISAVSTLLFFIQR
;
A
#
# COMPACT_ATOMS: atom_id res chain seq x y z
N MET A 1 -18.79 -26.17 1.25
CA MET A 1 -17.43 -26.37 0.68
C MET A 1 -16.57 -25.12 0.78
N LEU A 2 -17.02 -23.94 0.33
CA LEU A 2 -16.28 -22.67 0.38
C LEU A 2 -15.47 -22.38 1.67
N TYR A 3 -16.02 -22.68 2.86
CA TYR A 3 -15.34 -22.43 4.14
C TYR A 3 -14.15 -23.36 4.41
N VAL A 4 -14.23 -24.63 4.00
CA VAL A 4 -13.16 -25.62 4.21
C VAL A 4 -11.96 -25.30 3.33
N ASP A 5 -12.22 -24.94 2.07
CA ASP A 5 -11.18 -24.53 1.13
C ASP A 5 -10.52 -23.21 1.56
N TYR A 6 -11.32 -22.26 2.08
CA TYR A 6 -10.79 -21.03 2.67
C TYR A 6 -9.79 -21.33 3.80
N LEU A 7 -10.17 -22.16 4.79
CA LEU A 7 -9.28 -22.52 5.90
C LEU A 7 -8.02 -23.25 5.44
N ARG A 8 -8.13 -24.07 4.38
CA ARG A 8 -7.00 -24.78 3.80
C ARG A 8 -5.97 -23.85 3.17
N TYR A 9 -6.42 -22.84 2.42
CA TYR A 9 -5.52 -21.94 1.69
C TYR A 9 -5.09 -20.71 2.48
N ALA A 10 -5.84 -20.32 3.53
CA ALA A 10 -5.59 -19.13 4.34
C ALA A 10 -4.13 -18.98 4.84
N PRO A 11 -3.46 -20.04 5.36
CA PRO A 11 -2.06 -19.90 5.80
C PRO A 11 -1.11 -19.52 4.66
N CYS A 12 -1.30 -20.12 3.48
CA CYS A 12 -0.46 -19.84 2.32
C CYS A 12 -0.74 -18.47 1.73
N LEU A 13 -2.03 -18.12 1.57
CA LEU A 13 -2.48 -16.79 1.14
C LEU A 13 -1.89 -15.70 2.04
N LYS A 14 -1.97 -15.88 3.37
CA LYS A 14 -1.37 -14.96 4.34
C LYS A 14 0.13 -14.80 4.10
N ASN A 15 0.86 -15.90 3.96
CA ASN A 15 2.30 -15.85 3.72
C ASN A 15 2.65 -15.09 2.43
N VAL A 16 1.88 -15.30 1.35
CA VAL A 16 2.05 -14.53 0.10
C VAL A 16 1.81 -13.03 0.33
N SER A 17 0.79 -12.68 1.12
CA SER A 17 0.45 -11.28 1.43
C SER A 17 1.45 -10.59 2.35
N THR A 18 2.14 -11.32 3.23
CA THR A 18 2.96 -10.70 4.30
C THR A 18 4.47 -10.89 4.15
N ASP A 19 4.94 -11.73 3.22
CA ASP A 19 6.37 -11.90 2.95
C ASP A 19 6.91 -10.74 2.10
N GLU A 20 7.95 -10.06 2.58
CA GLU A 20 8.62 -8.92 1.90
C GLU A 20 9.22 -9.29 0.54
N LYS A 21 9.54 -10.56 0.32
CA LYS A 21 10.02 -11.06 -0.97
C LYS A 21 8.89 -11.40 -1.94
N LYS A 22 7.64 -11.26 -1.50
CA LYS A 22 6.42 -11.57 -2.26
C LYS A 22 5.59 -10.30 -2.41
N CYS A 23 4.39 -10.27 -1.81
CA CYS A 23 3.41 -9.20 -2.02
C CYS A 23 3.28 -8.24 -0.84
N ALA A 24 4.15 -8.31 0.19
CA ALA A 24 4.00 -7.45 1.36
C ALA A 24 4.11 -5.96 1.04
N ASN A 25 4.93 -5.58 0.06
CA ASN A 25 5.07 -4.19 -0.35
C ASN A 25 3.77 -3.67 -0.99
N GLN A 26 3.17 -4.45 -1.89
CA GLN A 26 1.90 -4.16 -2.54
C GLN A 26 0.77 -4.12 -1.52
N TYR A 27 0.77 -5.06 -0.56
CA TYR A 27 -0.19 -5.08 0.54
C TYR A 27 -0.10 -3.81 1.40
N LYS A 28 1.11 -3.37 1.76
CA LYS A 28 1.34 -2.13 2.50
C LYS A 28 0.88 -0.90 1.71
N LYS A 29 1.17 -0.84 0.41
CA LYS A 29 0.71 0.25 -0.46
C LYS A 29 -0.81 0.32 -0.49
N LEU A 30 -1.47 -0.82 -0.70
CA LEU A 30 -2.93 -0.90 -0.67
C LEU A 30 -3.51 -0.46 0.69
N ALA A 31 -2.91 -0.92 1.80
CA ALA A 31 -3.34 -0.58 3.15
C ALA A 31 -3.10 0.88 3.52
N ASN A 32 -2.07 1.52 2.96
CA ASN A 32 -1.70 2.90 3.27
C ASN A 32 -2.29 3.92 2.29
N ASN A 33 -2.89 3.48 1.18
CA ASN A 33 -3.54 4.33 0.18
C ASN A 33 -4.94 4.78 0.67
N HIS A 34 -4.95 5.54 1.76
CA HIS A 34 -6.16 6.11 2.37
C HIS A 34 -6.55 7.49 1.81
N GLY A 35 -5.80 8.02 0.85
CA GLY A 35 -6.10 9.30 0.24
C GLY A 35 -4.90 9.83 -0.53
N ALA A 36 -5.20 10.69 -1.49
CA ALA A 36 -4.21 11.54 -2.12
C ALA A 36 -3.34 12.24 -1.07
N ASN A 37 -2.07 12.46 -1.38
CA ASN A 37 -1.22 13.32 -0.55
C ASN A 37 -1.93 14.68 -0.37
N PRO A 38 -2.14 15.20 0.86
CA PRO A 38 -2.84 16.48 1.06
C PRO A 38 -2.14 17.68 0.40
N ASP A 39 -0.85 17.54 0.08
CA ASP A 39 -0.08 18.54 -0.69
C ASP A 39 -0.20 18.35 -2.21
N ASP A 40 -0.94 17.34 -2.68
CA ASP A 40 -1.25 17.16 -4.10
C ASP A 40 -2.32 18.19 -4.49
N PRO A 41 -2.10 19.00 -5.54
CA PRO A 41 -3.11 19.94 -6.03
C PRO A 41 -4.42 19.27 -6.47
N ASN A 42 -4.45 17.95 -6.61
CA ASN A 42 -5.65 17.16 -6.92
C ASN A 42 -6.16 16.34 -5.71
N ALA A 43 -5.74 16.65 -4.49
CA ALA A 43 -6.12 15.88 -3.30
C ALA A 43 -7.63 15.88 -3.04
N ASP A 44 -8.33 16.93 -3.46
CA ASP A 44 -9.79 17.07 -3.36
C ASP A 44 -10.54 16.31 -4.46
N ASP A 45 -9.85 15.80 -5.48
CA ASP A 45 -10.48 14.99 -6.54
C ASP A 45 -10.69 13.56 -6.05
N VAL A 46 -11.95 13.23 -5.78
CA VAL A 46 -12.40 11.88 -5.43
C VAL A 46 -11.95 10.85 -6.47
N ASN A 47 -11.86 11.22 -7.76
CA ASN A 47 -11.37 10.31 -8.80
C ASN A 47 -9.88 10.03 -8.67
N TYR A 48 -9.10 10.96 -8.15
CA TYR A 48 -7.67 10.76 -7.93
C TYR A 48 -7.42 9.78 -6.77
N GLY A 49 -8.14 9.92 -5.65
CA GLY A 49 -8.10 8.95 -4.55
C GLY A 49 -8.59 7.56 -4.98
N LEU A 50 -9.69 7.50 -5.73
CA LEU A 50 -10.23 6.25 -6.28
C LEU A 50 -9.21 5.57 -7.22
N LYS A 51 -8.60 6.35 -8.13
CA LYS A 51 -7.54 5.86 -9.04
C LYS A 51 -6.37 5.26 -8.26
N LEU A 52 -5.87 5.94 -7.23
CA LEU A 52 -4.77 5.44 -6.40
C LEU A 52 -5.12 4.12 -5.72
N HIS A 53 -6.33 4.00 -5.20
CA HIS A 53 -6.82 2.77 -4.58
C HIS A 53 -6.98 1.64 -5.60
N CYS A 54 -7.61 1.90 -6.74
CA CYS A 54 -7.81 0.94 -7.82
C CYS A 54 -6.48 0.38 -8.36
N CYS A 55 -5.49 1.25 -8.58
CA CYS A 55 -4.18 0.82 -9.07
C CYS A 55 -3.45 -0.05 -8.04
N ALA A 56 -3.40 0.37 -6.77
CA ALA A 56 -2.75 -0.43 -5.73
C ALA A 56 -3.46 -1.75 -5.44
N PHE A 57 -4.79 -1.78 -5.55
CA PHE A 57 -5.57 -3.00 -5.43
C PHE A 57 -5.23 -3.98 -6.54
N THR A 58 -5.20 -3.50 -7.79
CA THR A 58 -4.89 -4.33 -8.96
C THR A 58 -3.46 -4.87 -8.88
N ASP A 59 -2.47 -4.02 -8.56
CA ASP A 59 -1.07 -4.44 -8.36
C ASP A 59 -0.93 -5.53 -7.28
N PHE A 60 -1.70 -5.43 -6.20
CA PHE A 60 -1.69 -6.43 -5.14
C PHE A 60 -2.31 -7.75 -5.59
N VAL A 61 -3.45 -7.71 -6.28
CA VAL A 61 -4.14 -8.89 -6.81
C VAL A 61 -3.27 -9.62 -7.84
N ASP A 62 -2.61 -8.89 -8.74
CA ASP A 62 -1.73 -9.49 -9.75
C ASP A 62 -0.52 -10.19 -9.09
N CYS A 63 0.09 -9.54 -8.09
CA CYS A 63 1.15 -10.18 -7.30
C CYS A 63 0.64 -11.45 -6.60
N GLN A 64 -0.55 -11.41 -6.00
CA GLN A 64 -1.16 -12.57 -5.37
C GLN A 64 -1.34 -13.71 -6.38
N HIS A 65 -1.87 -13.44 -7.57
CA HIS A 65 -2.08 -14.46 -8.61
C HIS A 65 -0.79 -15.23 -8.95
N GLU A 66 0.31 -14.52 -9.17
CA GLU A 66 1.62 -15.12 -9.50
C GLU A 66 2.12 -16.02 -8.36
N TYR A 67 2.21 -15.47 -7.14
CA TYR A 67 2.80 -16.17 -6.00
C TYR A 67 1.89 -17.27 -5.44
N ILE A 68 0.57 -17.13 -5.52
CA ILE A 68 -0.36 -18.19 -5.12
C ILE A 68 -0.28 -19.36 -6.09
N LEU A 69 -0.24 -19.11 -7.40
CA LEU A 69 -0.12 -20.19 -8.38
C LEU A 69 1.17 -20.97 -8.16
N ARG A 70 2.28 -20.25 -7.93
CA ARG A 70 3.60 -20.83 -7.77
C ARG A 70 3.80 -21.52 -6.41
N ASP A 71 3.38 -20.90 -5.32
CA ASP A 71 3.72 -21.36 -3.95
C ASP A 71 2.57 -22.15 -3.29
N CYS A 72 1.32 -21.83 -3.59
CA CYS A 72 0.13 -22.45 -2.98
C CYS A 72 -0.55 -23.49 -3.88
N GLY A 73 -0.23 -23.48 -5.18
CA GLY A 73 -0.69 -24.44 -6.17
C GLY A 73 -1.95 -24.00 -6.93
N HIS A 74 -2.26 -24.74 -7.99
CA HIS A 74 -3.30 -24.36 -8.96
C HIS A 74 -4.70 -24.23 -8.34
N HIS A 75 -5.10 -25.16 -7.47
CA HIS A 75 -6.43 -25.09 -6.83
C HIS A 75 -6.56 -23.90 -5.86
N ALA A 76 -5.48 -23.51 -5.19
CA ALA A 76 -5.46 -22.32 -4.35
C ALA A 76 -5.62 -21.06 -5.20
N HIS A 77 -4.98 -21.02 -6.36
CA HIS A 77 -5.09 -19.91 -7.31
C HIS A 77 -6.51 -19.78 -7.89
N GLN A 78 -7.13 -20.90 -8.30
CA GLN A 78 -8.53 -20.90 -8.76
C GLN A 78 -9.50 -20.46 -7.67
N PHE A 79 -9.31 -20.96 -6.45
CA PHE A 79 -10.09 -20.52 -5.29
C PHE A 79 -9.94 -19.01 -5.07
N PHE A 80 -8.70 -18.51 -5.05
CA PHE A 80 -8.41 -17.09 -4.86
C PHE A 80 -9.06 -16.22 -5.94
N GLN A 81 -8.92 -16.58 -7.22
CA GLN A 81 -9.54 -15.87 -8.33
C GLN A 81 -11.05 -15.71 -8.13
N SER A 82 -11.74 -16.82 -7.82
CA SER A 82 -13.18 -16.79 -7.55
C SER A 82 -13.56 -15.92 -6.35
N GLN A 83 -12.69 -15.86 -5.32
CA GLN A 83 -12.95 -15.01 -4.15
C GLN A 83 -12.76 -13.55 -4.48
N VAL A 84 -11.69 -13.18 -5.17
CA VAL A 84 -11.42 -11.79 -5.54
C VAL A 84 -12.51 -11.27 -6.46
N ASP A 85 -12.88 -12.03 -7.50
CA ASP A 85 -13.97 -11.66 -8.41
C ASP A 85 -15.29 -11.45 -7.67
N ARG A 86 -15.57 -12.26 -6.65
CA ARG A 86 -16.81 -12.13 -5.86
C ARG A 86 -16.78 -10.97 -4.87
N MET A 87 -15.64 -10.72 -4.22
CA MET A 87 -15.51 -9.67 -3.20
C MET A 87 -15.36 -8.29 -3.82
N SER A 88 -14.74 -8.20 -4.99
CA SER A 88 -14.33 -6.94 -5.59
C SER A 88 -14.77 -6.75 -7.04
N GLY A 89 -15.44 -7.73 -7.67
CA GLY A 89 -15.82 -7.65 -9.08
C GLY A 89 -16.76 -6.51 -9.42
N SER A 90 -17.70 -6.13 -8.54
CA SER A 90 -18.55 -4.95 -8.78
C SER A 90 -17.73 -3.65 -8.70
N LEU A 91 -16.87 -3.52 -7.70
CA LEU A 91 -15.96 -2.37 -7.54
C LEU A 91 -15.01 -2.25 -8.74
N LEU A 92 -14.42 -3.37 -9.16
CA LEU A 92 -13.52 -3.45 -10.30
C LEU A 92 -14.21 -3.05 -11.61
N ASN A 93 -15.41 -3.58 -11.86
CA ASN A 93 -16.10 -3.39 -13.13
C ASN A 93 -16.86 -2.07 -13.23
N GLU A 94 -17.24 -1.45 -12.12
CA GLU A 94 -18.03 -0.21 -12.14
C GLU A 94 -17.18 1.03 -11.83
N HIS A 95 -16.26 0.93 -10.88
CA HIS A 95 -15.50 2.08 -10.38
C HIS A 95 -14.03 2.06 -10.80
N CYS A 96 -13.43 0.88 -10.97
CA CYS A 96 -12.02 0.75 -11.36
C CYS A 96 -11.81 0.33 -12.82
N ALA A 97 -12.86 0.19 -13.63
CA ALA A 97 -12.75 -0.33 -15.00
C ALA A 97 -11.86 0.54 -15.90
N LEU A 98 -11.73 1.83 -15.58
CA LEU A 98 -10.85 2.78 -16.27
C LEU A 98 -9.38 2.71 -15.79
N PHE A 99 -9.11 1.97 -14.71
CA PHE A 99 -7.84 1.97 -13.98
C PHE A 99 -7.24 0.57 -13.84
N THR A 100 -7.58 -0.36 -14.73
CA THR A 100 -7.09 -1.74 -14.72
C THR A 100 -5.64 -1.88 -15.21
N HIS A 101 -4.98 -2.98 -14.83
CA HIS A 101 -3.61 -3.31 -15.21
C HIS A 101 -3.41 -3.23 -16.73
N GLY A 102 -2.35 -2.55 -17.18
CA GLY A 102 -2.03 -2.34 -18.59
C GLY A 102 -2.63 -1.07 -19.22
N SER A 103 -3.54 -0.37 -18.53
CA SER A 103 -3.83 1.02 -18.88
C SER A 103 -2.64 1.89 -18.45
N ASN A 104 -2.21 2.84 -19.29
CA ASN A 104 -1.24 3.88 -18.87
C ASN A 104 -1.81 4.81 -17.77
N ALA A 105 -2.96 4.47 -17.18
CA ALA A 105 -3.56 5.21 -16.11
C ALA A 105 -2.77 5.05 -14.81
N CYS A 106 -2.24 3.86 -14.52
CA CYS A 106 -1.53 3.57 -13.26
C CYS A 106 -0.03 3.92 -13.25
N THR A 107 0.44 4.74 -14.18
CA THR A 107 1.85 5.18 -14.21
C THR A 107 2.11 6.21 -13.10
N PHE A 108 2.43 5.74 -11.90
CA PHE A 108 2.83 6.60 -10.79
C PHE A 108 4.35 6.85 -10.83
N ASN A 109 4.75 8.11 -10.73
CA ASN A 109 6.16 8.48 -10.63
C ASN A 109 6.64 8.20 -9.18
N PRO A 110 7.55 7.23 -8.96
CA PRO A 110 7.95 6.77 -7.62
C PRO A 110 8.73 7.79 -6.79
N ASN A 111 9.07 8.96 -7.35
CA ASN A 111 9.83 10.01 -6.67
C ASN A 111 9.05 10.72 -5.54
N VAL A 112 7.74 10.51 -5.42
CA VAL A 112 6.91 11.15 -4.38
C VAL A 112 7.01 10.45 -3.02
N ALA A 113 7.40 9.17 -2.97
CA ALA A 113 7.54 8.43 -1.70
C ALA A 113 8.88 8.71 -0.98
N ALA A 114 9.92 9.14 -1.71
CA ALA A 114 11.25 9.37 -1.16
C ALA A 114 11.36 10.69 -0.36
N SER A 115 10.48 11.67 -0.61
CA SER A 115 10.48 12.96 0.08
C SER A 115 9.95 12.90 1.51
N LEU A 116 9.04 11.96 1.82
CA LEU A 116 8.39 11.86 3.14
C LEU A 116 9.38 11.44 4.25
N PHE A 117 10.34 10.57 3.95
CA PHE A 117 11.37 10.16 4.93
C PHE A 117 12.39 11.26 5.24
N SER A 118 12.52 12.26 4.36
CA SER A 118 13.45 13.37 4.56
C SER A 118 12.86 14.40 5.53
N SER A 119 11.56 14.71 5.41
CA SER A 119 10.89 15.77 6.17
C SER A 119 10.81 15.48 7.68
N GLU A 120 10.41 14.27 8.08
CA GLU A 120 10.33 13.92 9.52
C GLU A 120 11.72 13.91 10.19
N TYR A 121 12.78 13.54 9.46
CA TYR A 121 14.16 13.58 9.94
C TYR A 121 14.66 15.02 10.17
N TYR A 122 14.32 15.96 9.28
CA TYR A 122 14.69 17.37 9.44
C TYR A 122 13.95 18.03 10.61
N MET A 123 12.69 17.68 10.83
CA MET A 123 11.91 18.16 11.99
C MET A 123 12.52 17.66 13.32
N PHE A 124 12.88 16.37 13.40
CA PHE A 124 13.50 15.81 14.61
C PHE A 124 14.90 16.41 14.87
N ARG A 125 15.69 16.62 13.82
CA ARG A 125 17.02 17.25 13.94
C ARG A 125 16.97 18.67 14.47
N SER A 126 16.03 19.49 13.99
CA SER A 126 15.91 20.88 14.46
C SER A 126 15.57 20.93 15.95
N LEU A 127 14.61 20.13 16.42
CA LEU A 127 14.21 20.07 17.83
C LEU A 127 15.37 19.69 18.75
N VAL A 128 16.18 18.69 18.38
CA VAL A 128 17.36 18.27 19.18
C VAL A 128 18.41 19.38 19.29
N VAL A 129 18.64 20.14 18.21
CA VAL A 129 19.57 21.28 18.22
C VAL A 129 19.05 22.40 19.11
N PHE A 130 17.75 22.71 19.06
CA PHE A 130 17.16 23.72 19.94
C PHE A 130 17.22 23.32 21.42
N ILE A 131 16.87 22.08 21.75
CA ILE A 131 16.91 21.59 23.15
C ILE A 131 18.34 21.63 23.70
N SER A 132 19.34 21.25 22.91
CA SER A 132 20.73 21.30 23.34
C SER A 132 21.23 22.74 23.56
N ALA A 133 20.87 23.69 22.68
CA ALA A 133 21.20 25.10 22.83
C ALA A 133 20.52 25.76 24.04
N VAL A 134 19.26 25.44 24.32
CA VAL A 134 18.56 25.95 25.51
C VAL A 134 19.16 25.37 26.78
N SER A 135 19.51 24.09 26.77
CA SER A 135 20.16 23.44 27.93
C SER A 135 21.50 24.10 28.25
N THR A 136 22.35 24.35 27.24
CA THR A 136 23.64 25.01 27.46
C THR A 136 23.47 26.44 27.98
N LEU A 137 22.53 27.21 27.42
CA LEU A 137 22.22 28.55 27.90
C LEU A 137 21.72 28.56 29.36
N LEU A 138 20.86 27.62 29.75
CA LEU A 138 20.41 27.48 31.13
C LEU A 138 21.58 27.16 32.08
N PHE A 139 22.50 26.29 31.66
CA PHE A 139 23.74 26.01 32.42
C PHE A 139 24.64 27.24 32.58
N PHE A 140 24.69 28.13 31.59
CA PHE A 140 25.45 29.39 31.69
C PHE A 140 24.77 30.45 32.55
N ILE A 141 23.43 30.46 32.62
CA ILE A 141 22.67 31.40 33.46
C ILE A 141 22.68 30.98 34.93
N GLN A 142 22.81 29.67 35.22
CA GLN A 142 22.89 29.14 36.58
C GLN A 142 24.31 29.13 37.19
N ARG A 143 25.31 29.69 36.51
CA ARG A 143 26.69 29.81 36.97
C ARG A 143 27.07 31.27 37.16
#